data_AF-A0A6P7FZY6-F1
#
_entry.id   AF-A0A6P7FZY6-F1
#
_cell.length_a   1.000
_cell.length_b   1.000
_cell.length_c   1.000
_cell.angle_alpha   90.00
_cell.angle_beta   90.00
_cell.angle_gamma   90.00
#
_symmetry.space_group_name_H-M   'P 1'
#
loop_
_entity.id
_entity.type
_entity.pdbx_description
1 polymer ?
#
loop_
_entity_poly.entity_id
_entity_poly.type
_entity_poly.pdbx_seq_one_letter_code
_entity_poly.pdbx_strand_id
1 'polypeptide(L)'
;MSVTRKQSKKQERKEDNNEEEINSEVESDKEQNDTVTEEKQETGMLEKLMMMMKTQQAQQETMMNTQESMMKKQQEETRTMMKVQQENKKMTSQIEKKLDKYEHEVKGYLQQIQKEVDRIAEETQIKLENQRKTIENLQEQIEHVEEKTYKKLEAWMEKMEKKLDRTLQKDKFETKKEIKEIQKIVEEMGKRNAVRENREGIIQTSSDIKIKFGGDVRKQHPVTFIRIIKNQFQHISNFEDCKEAIRSYLTDGASLWFEIKENTLVSWMDFEKKFLKYFWEKKQMEINNELQNGKFDERKGISEERHALQIYNNAQHLEYNYSQEQLVELIARHFDETMEDYVTLQNYRDIDSL
;
A
#
# COMPACT_ATOMS: atom_id res chain seq x y z
N MET A 1 8.03 11.43 3.09
CA MET A 1 8.88 11.41 1.88
C MET A 1 10.33 11.51 2.31
N SER A 2 11.00 10.37 2.45
CA SER A 2 12.37 10.27 2.94
C SER A 2 13.33 10.23 1.76
N VAL A 3 14.12 11.29 1.60
CA VAL A 3 15.17 11.37 0.59
C VAL A 3 16.49 11.01 1.26
N THR A 4 17.02 9.83 0.96
CA THR A 4 18.36 9.42 1.40
C THR A 4 19.26 9.11 0.21
N ARG A 5 20.27 9.97 0.08
CA ARG A 5 21.68 9.65 -0.18
C ARG A 5 22.04 9.01 -1.54
N LYS A 6 22.41 9.88 -2.50
CA LYS A 6 23.22 9.50 -3.66
C LYS A 6 24.68 9.26 -3.24
N GLN A 7 25.20 8.07 -3.54
CA GLN A 7 26.62 7.74 -3.46
C GLN A 7 27.36 8.29 -4.68
N SER A 8 28.46 9.00 -4.43
CA SER A 8 29.37 9.54 -5.43
C SER A 8 30.33 8.45 -5.89
N LYS A 9 30.26 8.08 -7.18
CA LYS A 9 31.26 7.26 -7.87
C LYS A 9 32.52 8.09 -8.11
N LYS A 10 33.64 7.65 -7.53
CA LYS A 10 34.99 8.14 -7.84
C LYS A 10 35.50 7.34 -9.05
N GLN A 11 35.72 8.01 -10.17
CA GLN A 11 36.18 7.41 -11.42
C GLN A 11 37.64 7.83 -11.62
N GLU A 12 38.57 6.90 -11.38
CA GLU A 12 39.98 7.03 -11.78
C GLU A 12 40.05 6.94 -13.30
N ARG A 13 40.60 7.97 -13.94
CA ARG A 13 41.10 7.90 -15.31
C ARG A 13 42.61 7.81 -15.26
N LYS A 14 43.12 6.69 -15.76
CA LYS A 14 44.48 6.53 -16.27
C LYS A 14 44.55 7.23 -17.62
N GLU A 15 45.61 8.00 -17.83
CA GLU A 15 46.09 8.35 -19.17
C GLU A 15 47.58 8.00 -19.22
N ASP A 16 47.85 6.88 -19.89
CA ASP A 16 49.13 6.58 -20.53
C ASP A 16 49.15 7.32 -21.88
N ASN A 17 50.30 7.90 -22.24
CA ASN A 17 50.80 8.08 -23.62
C ASN A 17 52.31 8.40 -23.48
N ASN A 18 53.24 7.53 -23.92
CA ASN A 18 53.74 7.31 -25.29
C ASN A 18 54.14 8.62 -26.01
N GLU A 19 55.22 8.75 -26.75
CA GLU A 19 56.42 7.96 -27.07
C GLU A 19 57.31 8.91 -27.92
N GLU A 20 58.45 8.41 -28.40
CA GLU A 20 59.35 8.95 -29.45
C GLU A 20 60.44 9.95 -29.01
N GLU A 21 61.74 9.62 -29.04
CA GLU A 21 62.61 9.32 -30.22
C GLU A 21 62.78 10.58 -31.11
N ILE A 22 63.94 10.98 -31.65
CA ILE A 22 65.21 10.34 -32.00
C ILE A 22 66.14 11.44 -32.59
N ASN A 23 67.45 11.18 -32.61
CA ASN A 23 68.50 11.75 -33.51
C ASN A 23 68.93 13.23 -33.38
N SER A 24 70.18 13.59 -33.69
CA SER A 24 71.39 12.85 -34.12
C SER A 24 72.60 13.80 -34.06
N GLU A 25 73.80 13.19 -34.11
CA GLU A 25 75.02 13.72 -34.77
C GLU A 25 75.73 14.91 -34.08
N VAL A 26 77.05 14.97 -33.93
CA VAL A 26 78.12 14.68 -34.90
C VAL A 26 79.44 14.37 -34.15
N GLU A 27 80.09 13.29 -34.60
CA GLU A 27 81.54 13.03 -34.76
C GLU A 27 82.57 13.58 -33.74
N SER A 28 83.36 12.66 -33.18
CA SER A 28 84.81 12.90 -33.00
C SER A 28 85.56 11.74 -33.65
N ASP A 29 85.91 11.94 -34.91
CA ASP A 29 86.77 11.03 -35.64
C ASP A 29 88.24 11.16 -35.24
N LYS A 30 88.92 10.04 -35.45
CA LYS A 30 90.35 9.80 -35.29
C LYS A 30 91.17 10.70 -36.21
N GLU A 31 92.38 11.05 -35.79
CA GLU A 31 93.51 11.06 -36.73
C GLU A 31 94.84 10.76 -36.02
N GLN A 32 95.55 9.81 -36.61
CA GLN A 32 96.91 9.37 -36.32
C GLN A 32 97.89 10.16 -37.19
N ASN A 33 99.15 10.20 -36.73
CA ASN A 33 100.40 10.27 -37.52
C ASN A 33 100.65 11.52 -38.39
N ASP A 34 101.77 12.22 -38.17
CA ASP A 34 103.02 11.87 -38.86
C ASP A 34 104.20 12.77 -38.45
N THR A 35 105.38 12.19 -38.67
CA THR A 35 106.75 12.58 -38.35
C THR A 35 107.32 13.79 -39.11
N VAL A 36 108.18 14.53 -38.39
CA VAL A 36 109.53 15.04 -38.74
C VAL A 36 109.73 15.69 -40.12
N THR A 37 110.10 16.98 -40.11
CA THR A 37 111.26 17.48 -40.88
C THR A 37 111.80 18.76 -40.25
N GLU A 38 113.09 18.72 -39.93
CA GLU A 38 113.94 19.84 -39.50
C GLU A 38 114.27 20.79 -40.68
N GLU A 39 114.92 21.91 -40.36
CA GLU A 39 115.53 22.91 -41.27
C GLU A 39 114.67 24.10 -41.71
N LYS A 40 114.54 25.09 -40.81
CA LYS A 40 115.02 26.48 -41.01
C LYS A 40 114.86 27.26 -39.70
N GLN A 41 115.85 27.11 -38.83
CA GLN A 41 116.01 27.89 -37.61
C GLN A 41 116.33 29.35 -37.97
N GLU A 42 115.86 30.25 -37.09
CA GLU A 42 116.18 31.69 -36.99
C GLU A 42 115.25 32.72 -37.66
N THR A 43 114.20 32.33 -38.38
CA THR A 43 113.05 33.23 -38.69
C THR A 43 111.70 32.77 -38.09
N GLY A 44 111.58 31.50 -37.70
CA GLY A 44 110.33 30.92 -37.15
C GLY A 44 110.01 31.22 -35.68
N MET A 45 110.96 31.67 -34.85
CA MET A 45 110.63 32.06 -33.46
C MET A 45 109.82 33.35 -33.39
N LEU A 46 110.11 34.31 -34.27
CA LEU A 46 109.37 35.57 -34.36
C LEU A 46 107.98 35.33 -34.95
N GLU A 47 107.88 34.46 -35.96
CA GLU A 47 106.61 34.08 -36.58
C GLU A 47 105.73 33.28 -35.62
N LYS A 48 106.31 32.35 -34.84
CA LYS A 48 105.62 31.62 -33.78
C LYS A 48 105.20 32.53 -32.63
N LEU A 49 106.00 33.53 -32.26
CA LEU A 49 105.63 34.54 -31.25
C LEU A 49 104.52 35.47 -31.76
N MET A 50 104.59 35.89 -33.02
CA MET A 50 103.55 36.71 -33.66
C MET A 50 102.25 35.93 -33.84
N MET A 51 102.34 34.65 -34.17
CA MET A 51 101.20 33.72 -34.20
C MET A 51 100.65 33.53 -32.80
N MET A 52 101.49 33.36 -31.78
CA MET A 52 101.06 33.23 -30.38
C MET A 52 100.39 34.52 -29.85
N MET A 53 100.92 35.70 -30.21
CA MET A 53 100.26 36.99 -29.92
C MET A 53 98.93 37.14 -30.66
N LYS A 54 98.84 36.76 -31.94
CA LYS A 54 97.58 36.76 -32.70
C LYS A 54 96.57 35.80 -32.12
N THR A 55 97.00 34.61 -31.69
CA THR A 55 96.13 33.62 -31.02
C THR A 55 95.68 34.14 -29.66
N GLN A 56 96.55 34.80 -28.91
CA GLN A 56 96.19 35.41 -27.62
C GLN A 56 95.22 36.59 -27.79
N GLN A 57 95.42 37.43 -28.82
CA GLN A 57 94.47 38.49 -29.17
C GLN A 57 93.12 37.93 -29.62
N ALA A 58 93.11 36.91 -30.49
CA ALA A 58 91.89 36.23 -30.92
C ALA A 58 91.16 35.54 -29.74
N GLN A 59 91.91 34.94 -28.81
CA GLN A 59 91.35 34.37 -27.58
C GLN A 59 90.75 35.44 -26.67
N GLN A 60 91.37 36.61 -26.54
CA GLN A 60 90.79 37.73 -25.80
C GLN A 60 89.53 38.28 -26.48
N GLU A 61 89.55 38.40 -27.81
CA GLU A 61 88.42 38.91 -28.60
C GLU A 61 87.22 37.94 -28.56
N THR A 62 87.45 36.64 -28.70
CA THR A 62 86.39 35.61 -28.54
C THR A 62 85.81 35.61 -27.12
N MET A 63 86.64 35.77 -26.09
CA MET A 63 86.18 35.87 -24.70
C MET A 63 85.31 37.13 -24.48
N MET A 64 85.75 38.28 -24.98
CA MET A 64 84.99 39.53 -24.94
C MET A 64 83.65 39.41 -25.68
N ASN A 65 83.65 38.86 -26.90
CA ASN A 65 82.44 38.63 -27.69
C ASN A 65 81.48 37.64 -27.01
N THR A 66 82.01 36.61 -26.35
CA THR A 66 81.21 35.63 -25.60
C THR A 66 80.60 36.28 -24.36
N GLN A 67 81.37 37.10 -23.64
CA GLN A 67 80.88 37.83 -22.46
C GLN A 67 79.80 38.86 -22.85
N GLU A 68 79.99 39.58 -23.96
CA GLU A 68 78.98 40.51 -24.48
C GLU A 68 77.71 39.77 -24.94
N SER A 69 77.85 38.63 -25.63
CA SER A 69 76.74 37.78 -26.04
C SER A 69 75.95 37.25 -24.83
N MET A 70 76.65 36.76 -23.80
CA MET A 70 76.02 36.33 -22.55
C MET A 70 75.29 37.48 -21.86
N MET A 71 75.89 38.67 -21.79
CA MET A 71 75.25 39.85 -21.18
C MET A 71 74.01 40.28 -21.97
N LYS A 72 74.06 40.27 -23.31
CA LYS A 72 72.89 40.53 -24.17
C LYS A 72 71.79 39.51 -23.95
N LYS A 73 72.13 38.21 -23.90
CA LYS A 73 71.18 37.13 -23.64
C LYS A 73 70.50 37.28 -22.28
N GLN A 74 71.28 37.57 -21.23
CA GLN A 74 70.74 37.82 -19.88
C GLN A 74 69.84 39.06 -19.83
N GLN A 75 70.19 40.12 -20.59
CA GLN A 75 69.35 41.30 -20.72
C GLN A 75 68.05 41.01 -21.48
N GLU A 76 68.09 40.15 -22.49
CA GLU A 76 66.90 39.72 -23.23
C GLU A 76 65.99 38.83 -22.37
N GLU A 77 66.54 37.87 -21.64
CA GLU A 77 65.82 37.01 -20.68
C GLU A 77 65.13 37.85 -19.58
N THR A 78 65.80 38.87 -19.05
CA THR A 78 65.18 39.76 -18.05
C THR A 78 64.06 40.61 -18.65
N ARG A 79 64.21 41.07 -19.91
CA ARG A 79 63.15 41.80 -20.63
C ARG A 79 61.94 40.91 -20.93
N THR A 80 62.15 39.68 -21.38
CA THR A 80 61.05 38.73 -21.65
C THR A 80 60.34 38.35 -20.35
N MET A 81 61.08 38.09 -19.27
CA MET A 81 60.51 37.84 -17.94
C MET A 81 59.65 39.00 -17.44
N MET A 82 60.11 40.24 -17.59
CA MET A 82 59.31 41.43 -17.23
C MET A 82 58.01 41.54 -18.04
N LYS A 83 58.06 41.26 -19.36
CA LYS A 83 56.86 41.26 -20.22
C LYS A 83 55.87 40.20 -19.78
N VAL A 84 56.32 38.96 -19.57
CA VAL A 84 55.49 37.86 -19.07
C VAL A 84 54.87 38.20 -17.72
N GLN A 85 55.65 38.79 -16.80
CA GLN A 85 55.15 39.22 -15.50
C GLN A 85 54.08 40.31 -15.62
N GLN A 86 54.23 41.24 -16.56
CA GLN A 86 53.24 42.29 -16.81
C GLN A 86 51.97 41.74 -17.44
N GLU A 87 52.08 40.80 -18.39
CA GLU A 87 50.94 40.12 -19.01
C GLU A 87 50.18 39.26 -18.00
N ASN A 88 50.89 38.51 -17.15
CA ASN A 88 50.29 37.76 -16.05
C ASN A 88 49.51 38.67 -15.10
N LYS A 89 50.08 39.82 -14.70
CA LYS A 89 49.35 40.80 -13.87
C LYS A 89 48.07 41.32 -14.54
N LYS A 90 48.12 41.61 -15.84
CA LYS A 90 46.94 42.04 -16.60
C LYS A 90 45.88 40.93 -16.66
N MET A 91 46.31 39.68 -16.91
CA MET A 91 45.43 38.53 -16.98
C MET A 91 44.77 38.25 -15.62
N THR A 92 45.54 38.25 -14.52
CA THR A 92 45.01 38.08 -13.16
C THR A 92 43.96 39.15 -12.85
N SER A 93 44.24 40.43 -13.15
CA SER A 93 43.27 41.51 -12.93
C SER A 93 41.99 41.37 -13.77
N GLN A 94 42.08 40.84 -14.99
CA GLN A 94 40.89 40.55 -15.80
C GLN A 94 40.07 39.37 -15.25
N ILE A 95 40.74 38.35 -14.71
CA ILE A 95 40.08 37.20 -14.07
C ILE A 95 39.35 37.67 -12.80
N GLU A 96 40.00 38.44 -11.94
CA GLU A 96 39.40 39.01 -10.73
C GLU A 96 38.14 39.82 -11.05
N LYS A 97 38.21 40.73 -12.03
CA LYS A 97 37.03 41.51 -12.46
C LYS A 97 35.88 40.64 -12.97
N LYS A 98 36.18 39.54 -13.67
CA LYS A 98 35.16 38.59 -14.13
C LYS A 98 34.55 37.81 -12.96
N LEU A 99 35.39 37.41 -11.99
CA LEU A 99 34.93 36.72 -10.78
C LEU A 99 34.01 37.63 -9.95
N ASP A 100 34.38 38.88 -9.72
CA ASP A 100 33.54 39.85 -9.00
C ASP A 100 32.19 40.05 -9.68
N LYS A 101 32.19 40.12 -11.02
CA LYS A 101 30.96 40.25 -11.82
C LYS A 101 30.07 39.01 -11.64
N TYR A 102 30.64 37.81 -11.75
CA TYR A 102 29.87 36.57 -11.58
C TYR A 102 29.39 36.38 -10.14
N GLU A 103 30.17 36.76 -9.13
CA GLU A 103 29.75 36.74 -7.73
C GLU A 103 28.52 37.63 -7.52
N HIS A 104 28.53 38.84 -8.10
CA HIS A 104 27.40 39.76 -8.02
C HIS A 104 26.15 39.21 -8.73
N GLU A 105 26.30 38.64 -9.94
CA GLU A 105 25.20 38.02 -10.68
C GLU A 105 24.59 36.84 -9.91
N VAL A 106 25.43 35.93 -9.37
CA VAL A 106 24.97 34.80 -8.56
C VAL A 106 24.24 35.28 -7.31
N LYS A 107 24.76 36.30 -6.62
CA LYS A 107 24.09 36.90 -5.47
C LYS A 107 22.72 37.50 -5.84
N GLY A 108 22.61 38.11 -7.01
CA GLY A 108 21.34 38.61 -7.55
C GLY A 108 20.32 37.50 -7.79
N TYR A 109 20.73 36.41 -8.44
CA TYR A 109 19.85 35.24 -8.66
C TYR A 109 19.41 34.60 -7.34
N LEU A 110 20.32 34.45 -6.36
CA LEU A 110 19.98 33.91 -5.05
C LEU A 110 18.94 34.76 -4.32
N GLN A 111 19.04 36.09 -4.41
CA GLN A 111 18.04 36.99 -3.83
C GLN A 111 16.67 36.90 -4.52
N GLN A 112 16.65 36.71 -5.85
CA GLN A 112 15.40 36.51 -6.60
C GLN A 112 14.74 35.18 -6.22
N ILE A 113 15.52 34.10 -6.16
CA ILE A 113 15.04 32.78 -5.75
C ILE A 113 14.49 32.84 -4.32
N GLN A 114 15.18 33.51 -3.39
CA GLN A 114 14.70 33.66 -2.02
C GLN A 114 13.34 34.35 -1.95
N LYS A 115 13.17 35.48 -2.67
CA LYS A 115 11.89 36.19 -2.74
C LYS A 115 10.76 35.34 -3.32
N GLU A 116 11.06 34.53 -4.32
CA GLU A 116 10.07 33.66 -4.95
C GLU A 116 9.68 32.50 -4.01
N VAL A 117 10.64 31.94 -3.27
CA VAL A 117 10.37 30.94 -2.22
C VAL A 117 9.47 31.53 -1.13
N ASP A 118 9.76 32.75 -0.65
CA ASP A 118 8.96 33.42 0.36
C ASP A 118 7.53 33.70 -0.15
N ARG A 119 7.40 34.17 -1.40
CA ARG A 119 6.09 34.37 -2.06
C ARG A 119 5.28 33.08 -2.16
N ILE A 120 5.89 31.99 -2.61
CA ILE A 120 5.23 30.68 -2.72
C ILE A 120 4.82 30.16 -1.34
N ALA A 121 5.62 30.40 -0.30
CA ALA A 121 5.30 30.02 1.06
C ALA A 121 4.06 30.76 1.58
N GLU A 122 3.98 32.07 1.39
CA GLU A 122 2.82 32.89 1.78
C GLU A 122 1.54 32.45 1.04
N GLU A 123 1.61 32.24 -0.27
CA GLU A 123 0.46 31.77 -1.07
C GLU A 123 -0.02 30.39 -0.61
N THR A 124 0.91 29.50 -0.28
CA THR A 124 0.59 28.17 0.24
C THR A 124 -0.09 28.26 1.61
N GLN A 125 0.39 29.15 2.48
CA GLN A 125 -0.21 29.39 3.80
C GLN A 125 -1.64 29.92 3.69
N ILE A 126 -1.90 30.86 2.79
CA ILE A 126 -3.26 31.38 2.53
C ILE A 126 -4.19 30.28 2.02
N LYS A 127 -3.71 29.44 1.09
CA LYS A 127 -4.50 28.31 0.57
C LYS A 127 -4.85 27.31 1.69
N LEU A 128 -3.90 26.98 2.55
CA LEU A 128 -4.13 26.09 3.69
C LEU A 128 -5.15 26.68 4.67
N GLU A 129 -5.07 27.97 4.98
CA GLU A 129 -6.03 28.63 5.88
C GLU A 129 -7.45 28.64 5.29
N ASN A 130 -7.59 28.87 3.98
CA ASN A 130 -8.89 28.81 3.31
C ASN A 130 -9.48 27.38 3.29
N GLN A 131 -8.63 26.37 3.07
CA GLN A 131 -9.03 24.96 3.17
C GLN A 131 -9.47 24.62 4.59
N ARG A 132 -8.74 25.09 5.61
CA ARG A 132 -9.09 24.90 7.02
C ARG A 132 -10.47 25.47 7.35
N LYS A 133 -10.77 26.70 6.94
CA LYS A 133 -12.10 27.31 7.12
C LYS A 133 -13.21 26.54 6.41
N THR A 134 -12.91 25.98 5.24
CA THR A 134 -13.88 25.14 4.50
C THR A 134 -14.18 23.86 5.27
N ILE A 135 -13.15 23.22 5.84
CA ILE A 135 -13.32 22.03 6.69
C ILE A 135 -14.13 22.36 7.94
N GLU A 136 -13.84 23.47 8.61
CA GLU A 136 -14.59 23.92 9.81
C GLU A 136 -16.09 24.12 9.48
N ASN A 137 -16.43 24.79 8.38
CA ASN A 137 -17.83 24.96 7.95
C ASN A 137 -18.51 23.61 7.61
N LEU A 138 -17.80 22.70 6.94
CA LEU A 138 -18.35 21.36 6.66
C LEU A 138 -18.59 20.56 7.95
N GLN A 139 -17.72 20.70 8.96
CA GLN A 139 -17.92 20.06 10.26
C GLN A 139 -19.17 20.60 10.98
N GLU A 140 -19.39 21.91 10.97
CA GLU A 140 -20.61 22.53 11.51
C GLU A 140 -21.88 22.03 10.78
N GLN A 141 -21.82 21.87 9.46
CA GLN A 141 -22.94 21.33 8.69
C GLN A 141 -23.23 19.86 9.01
N ILE A 142 -22.19 19.03 9.20
CA ILE A 142 -22.34 17.64 9.62
C ILE A 142 -23.01 17.57 11.00
N GLU A 143 -22.53 18.35 11.97
CA GLU A 143 -23.10 18.39 13.33
C GLU A 143 -24.58 18.79 13.31
N HIS A 144 -24.95 19.78 12.50
CA HIS A 144 -26.35 20.19 12.35
C HIS A 144 -27.23 19.08 11.74
N VAL A 145 -26.73 18.34 10.74
CA VAL A 145 -27.45 17.23 10.13
C VAL A 145 -27.61 16.08 11.12
N GLU A 146 -26.55 15.74 11.85
CA GLU A 146 -26.58 14.71 12.89
C GLU A 146 -27.63 15.05 13.95
N GLU A 147 -27.60 16.25 14.53
CA GLU A 147 -28.58 16.70 15.52
C GLU A 147 -30.03 16.60 15.00
N LYS A 148 -30.26 17.02 13.75
CA LYS A 148 -31.57 16.92 13.09
C LYS A 148 -32.02 15.47 12.90
N THR A 149 -31.09 14.56 12.57
CA THR A 149 -31.41 13.13 12.43
C THR A 149 -31.71 12.48 13.77
N TYR A 150 -30.95 12.80 14.82
CA TYR A 150 -31.19 12.32 16.18
C TYR A 150 -32.58 12.75 16.69
N LYS A 151 -32.95 14.03 16.53
CA LYS A 151 -34.29 14.51 16.92
C LYS A 151 -35.42 13.78 16.19
N LYS A 152 -35.25 13.46 14.91
CA LYS A 152 -36.25 12.69 14.14
C LYS A 152 -36.36 11.25 14.65
N LEU A 153 -35.22 10.61 14.94
CA LEU A 153 -35.19 9.25 15.47
C LEU A 153 -35.84 9.18 16.86
N GLU A 154 -35.54 10.13 17.73
CA GLU A 154 -36.13 10.24 19.07
C GLU A 154 -37.66 10.38 19.00
N ALA A 155 -38.18 11.29 18.16
CA ALA A 155 -39.62 11.44 17.95
C ALA A 155 -40.29 10.18 17.37
N TRP A 156 -39.57 9.45 16.50
CA TRP A 156 -40.06 8.19 15.96
C TRP A 156 -40.11 7.07 17.02
N MET A 157 -39.07 6.96 17.85
CA MET A 157 -39.02 6.01 18.97
C MET A 157 -40.16 6.27 19.96
N GLU A 158 -40.36 7.53 20.37
CA GLU A 158 -41.46 7.91 21.28
C GLU A 158 -42.84 7.52 20.70
N LYS A 159 -43.03 7.68 19.38
CA LYS A 159 -44.27 7.27 18.70
C LYS A 159 -44.45 5.75 18.71
N MET A 160 -43.37 4.98 18.54
CA MET A 160 -43.40 3.52 18.57
C MET A 160 -43.67 2.99 19.98
N GLU A 161 -43.05 3.58 21.00
CA GLU A 161 -43.30 3.26 22.41
C GLU A 161 -44.77 3.47 22.78
N LYS A 162 -45.35 4.62 22.40
CA LYS A 162 -46.80 4.90 22.60
C LYS A 162 -47.69 3.90 21.86
N LYS A 163 -47.29 3.42 20.68
CA LYS A 163 -48.06 2.41 19.92
C LYS A 163 -47.99 1.05 20.62
N LEU A 164 -46.81 0.66 21.09
CA LEU A 164 -46.61 -0.59 21.81
C LEU A 164 -47.40 -0.62 23.12
N ASP A 165 -47.35 0.46 23.90
CA ASP A 165 -48.11 0.56 25.15
C ASP A 165 -49.62 0.42 24.93
N ARG A 166 -50.17 1.06 23.87
CA ARG A 166 -51.58 0.89 23.51
C ARG A 166 -51.95 -0.56 23.15
N THR A 167 -51.10 -1.26 22.40
CA THR A 167 -51.31 -2.68 22.06
C THR A 167 -51.27 -3.53 23.32
N LEU A 168 -50.27 -3.33 24.19
CA LEU A 168 -50.16 -4.08 25.45
C LEU A 168 -51.36 -3.86 26.38
N GLN A 169 -51.88 -2.63 26.48
CA GLN A 169 -53.09 -2.36 27.26
C GLN A 169 -54.32 -3.08 26.70
N LYS A 170 -54.45 -3.13 25.36
CA LYS A 170 -55.53 -3.85 24.68
C LYS A 170 -55.44 -5.36 24.94
N ASP A 171 -54.27 -5.95 24.74
CA ASP A 171 -54.04 -7.39 24.95
C ASP A 171 -54.26 -7.77 26.42
N LYS A 172 -53.86 -6.91 27.36
CA LYS A 172 -54.11 -7.09 28.80
C LYS A 172 -55.60 -7.07 29.12
N PHE A 173 -56.37 -6.22 28.45
CA PHE A 173 -57.83 -6.16 28.62
C PHE A 173 -58.51 -7.41 28.05
N GLU A 174 -58.12 -7.86 26.85
CA GLU A 174 -58.64 -9.07 26.21
C GLU A 174 -58.32 -10.33 27.01
N THR A 175 -57.05 -10.50 27.42
CA THR A 175 -56.60 -11.60 28.30
C THR A 175 -57.41 -11.61 29.61
N LYS A 176 -57.66 -10.43 30.22
CA LYS A 176 -58.48 -10.34 31.45
C LYS A 176 -59.94 -10.76 31.21
N LYS A 177 -60.48 -10.51 30.02
CA LYS A 177 -61.82 -10.94 29.63
C LYS A 177 -61.88 -12.47 29.44
N GLU A 178 -60.91 -13.04 28.73
CA GLU A 178 -60.79 -14.49 28.53
C GLU A 178 -60.62 -15.24 29.85
N ILE A 179 -59.77 -14.74 30.76
CA ILE A 179 -59.60 -15.33 32.10
C ILE A 179 -60.93 -15.39 32.86
N LYS A 180 -61.74 -14.33 32.81
CA LYS A 180 -63.06 -14.31 33.47
C LYS A 180 -64.03 -15.34 32.86
N GLU A 181 -63.97 -15.51 31.55
CA GLU A 181 -64.81 -16.48 30.84
C GLU A 181 -64.40 -17.93 31.18
N ILE A 182 -63.09 -18.21 31.20
CA ILE A 182 -62.53 -19.49 31.65
C ILE A 182 -62.90 -19.76 33.11
N GLN A 183 -62.76 -18.78 34.01
CA GLN A 183 -63.13 -18.91 35.41
C GLN A 183 -64.60 -19.34 35.56
N LYS A 184 -65.50 -18.73 34.79
CA LYS A 184 -66.92 -19.12 34.75
C LYS A 184 -67.12 -20.57 34.28
N ILE A 185 -66.42 -20.99 33.22
CA ILE A 185 -66.48 -22.37 32.71
C ILE A 185 -65.94 -23.37 33.76
N VAL A 186 -64.81 -23.05 34.42
CA VAL A 186 -64.23 -23.90 35.46
C VAL A 186 -65.16 -24.04 36.66
N GLU A 187 -65.82 -22.97 37.09
CA GLU A 187 -66.85 -23.03 38.15
C GLU A 187 -68.04 -23.90 37.74
N GLU A 188 -68.48 -23.85 36.48
CA GLU A 188 -69.53 -24.73 35.95
C GLU A 188 -69.09 -26.18 35.82
N MET A 189 -67.83 -26.44 35.43
CA MET A 189 -67.26 -27.79 35.34
C MET A 189 -66.98 -28.40 36.72
N GLY A 190 -66.52 -27.62 37.70
CA GLY A 190 -66.35 -28.08 39.09
C GLY A 190 -67.65 -28.60 39.69
N LYS A 191 -68.80 -28.07 39.24
CA LYS A 191 -70.13 -28.59 39.59
C LYS A 191 -70.50 -29.88 38.87
N ARG A 192 -69.90 -30.18 37.70
CA ARG A 192 -70.15 -31.39 36.90
C ARG A 192 -69.15 -32.54 37.17
N ASN A 193 -67.94 -32.23 37.62
CA ASN A 193 -66.83 -33.19 37.74
C ASN A 193 -66.59 -33.78 39.14
N ALA A 194 -67.58 -33.73 40.05
CA ALA A 194 -67.55 -34.56 41.27
C ALA A 194 -67.62 -36.08 40.99
N VAL A 195 -67.74 -36.50 39.73
CA VAL A 195 -67.77 -37.91 39.30
C VAL A 195 -66.95 -38.08 38.02
N ARG A 196 -65.62 -38.17 38.16
CA ARG A 196 -64.70 -39.00 37.33
C ARG A 196 -63.28 -38.45 37.42
N GLU A 197 -62.50 -39.08 38.29
CA GLU A 197 -61.05 -39.11 38.16
C GLU A 197 -60.62 -40.09 37.06
N ASN A 198 -59.40 -39.86 36.59
CA ASN A 198 -58.56 -40.71 35.75
C ASN A 198 -58.87 -40.74 34.25
N ARG A 199 -58.03 -39.99 33.52
CA ARG A 199 -57.21 -40.58 32.45
C ARG A 199 -56.00 -39.69 32.15
N GLU A 200 -54.83 -40.26 32.37
CA GLU A 200 -53.51 -39.76 31.99
C GLU A 200 -53.38 -39.74 30.45
N GLY A 201 -52.90 -38.61 29.92
CA GLY A 201 -52.61 -38.42 28.51
C GLY A 201 -51.19 -38.85 28.18
N ILE A 202 -51.09 -39.86 27.33
CA ILE A 202 -49.85 -40.36 26.70
C ILE A 202 -49.27 -39.28 25.80
N ILE A 203 -48.05 -38.82 26.10
CA ILE A 203 -47.29 -37.92 25.23
C ILE A 203 -46.75 -38.75 24.07
N GLN A 204 -47.31 -38.53 22.88
CA GLN A 204 -46.75 -39.02 21.62
C GLN A 204 -45.43 -38.31 21.35
N THR A 205 -44.32 -39.03 21.43
CA THR A 205 -43.02 -38.60 20.91
C THR A 205 -43.12 -38.52 19.38
N SER A 206 -43.08 -37.30 18.86
CA SER A 206 -43.13 -37.00 17.44
C SER A 206 -41.93 -37.61 16.71
N SER A 207 -42.21 -38.61 15.87
CA SER A 207 -41.53 -38.95 14.61
C SER A 207 -40.01 -38.72 14.53
N ASP A 208 -39.28 -39.82 14.37
CA ASP A 208 -37.85 -39.91 14.05
C ASP A 208 -37.43 -39.03 12.85
N ILE A 209 -37.10 -37.77 13.12
CA ILE A 209 -36.46 -36.90 12.13
C ILE A 209 -34.98 -37.34 12.05
N LYS A 210 -34.65 -38.15 11.03
CA LYS A 210 -33.30 -38.64 10.71
C LYS A 210 -32.37 -37.53 10.18
N ILE A 211 -32.25 -36.41 10.87
CA ILE A 211 -31.28 -35.39 10.50
C ILE A 211 -29.90 -35.85 10.94
N LYS A 212 -28.93 -35.84 10.03
CA LYS A 212 -27.52 -36.12 10.31
C LYS A 212 -26.68 -35.08 9.59
N PHE A 213 -25.62 -34.60 10.24
CA PHE A 213 -24.69 -33.66 9.63
C PHE A 213 -23.29 -34.27 9.56
N GLY A 214 -22.81 -34.49 8.32
CA GLY A 214 -21.51 -35.09 8.04
C GLY A 214 -20.36 -34.11 7.82
N GLY A 215 -20.61 -32.80 7.90
CA GLY A 215 -19.63 -31.75 7.59
C GLY A 215 -19.70 -31.23 6.14
N ASP A 216 -20.48 -31.85 5.27
CA ASP A 216 -20.69 -31.39 3.90
C ASP A 216 -21.86 -30.37 3.82
N VAL A 217 -21.48 -29.10 3.72
CA VAL A 217 -22.40 -27.95 3.61
C VAL A 217 -23.36 -28.07 2.42
N ARG A 218 -22.97 -28.79 1.35
CA ARG A 218 -23.82 -28.98 0.17
C ARG A 218 -24.98 -29.96 0.42
N LYS A 219 -24.81 -30.90 1.35
CA LYS A 219 -25.84 -31.87 1.71
C LYS A 219 -26.78 -31.35 2.79
N GLN A 220 -26.23 -30.62 3.76
CA GLN A 220 -26.98 -30.05 4.86
C GLN A 220 -26.35 -28.73 5.28
N HIS A 221 -27.13 -27.65 5.26
CA HIS A 221 -26.63 -26.33 5.64
C HIS A 221 -26.37 -26.24 7.16
N PRO A 222 -25.19 -25.78 7.62
CA PRO A 222 -24.85 -25.69 9.04
C PRO A 222 -25.83 -24.87 9.89
N VAL A 223 -26.25 -23.70 9.39
CA VAL A 223 -27.22 -22.83 10.09
C VAL A 223 -28.59 -23.51 10.23
N THR A 224 -29.07 -24.16 9.17
CA THR A 224 -30.33 -24.91 9.20
C THR A 224 -30.25 -26.10 10.14
N PHE A 225 -29.13 -26.83 10.13
CA PHE A 225 -28.88 -27.93 11.05
C PHE A 225 -28.97 -27.46 12.50
N ILE A 226 -28.19 -26.43 12.87
CA ILE A 226 -28.20 -25.83 14.23
C ILE A 226 -29.61 -25.44 14.64
N ARG A 227 -30.37 -24.75 13.79
CA ARG A 227 -31.74 -24.33 14.09
C ARG A 227 -32.65 -25.52 14.42
N ILE A 228 -32.54 -26.62 13.67
CA ILE A 228 -33.38 -27.79 13.89
C ILE A 228 -33.04 -28.47 15.21
N ILE A 229 -31.75 -28.73 15.49
CA ILE A 229 -31.35 -29.36 16.75
C ILE A 229 -31.60 -28.45 17.96
N LYS A 230 -31.48 -27.12 17.81
CA LYS A 230 -31.81 -26.13 18.86
C LYS A 230 -33.28 -26.22 19.26
N ASN A 231 -34.17 -26.34 18.29
CA ASN A 231 -35.60 -26.53 18.56
C ASN A 231 -35.89 -27.87 19.25
N GLN A 232 -35.15 -28.93 18.91
CA GLN A 232 -35.29 -30.22 19.58
C GLN A 232 -34.79 -30.19 21.03
N PHE A 233 -33.79 -29.36 21.33
CA PHE A 233 -33.21 -29.24 22.67
C PHE A 233 -33.85 -28.16 23.53
N GLN A 234 -34.90 -27.47 23.06
CA GLN A 234 -35.58 -26.42 23.82
C GLN A 234 -36.14 -26.90 25.17
N HIS A 235 -36.33 -28.22 25.33
CA HIS A 235 -36.82 -28.85 26.55
C HIS A 235 -35.73 -29.50 27.42
N ILE A 236 -34.48 -29.49 26.98
CA ILE A 236 -33.35 -30.10 27.72
C ILE A 236 -32.66 -29.00 28.53
N SER A 237 -32.74 -29.09 29.85
CA SER A 237 -32.18 -28.08 30.76
C SER A 237 -30.66 -28.21 30.97
N ASN A 238 -30.10 -29.38 30.70
CA ASN A 238 -28.69 -29.70 30.96
C ASN A 238 -27.91 -29.85 29.65
N PHE A 239 -26.81 -29.10 29.52
CA PHE A 239 -26.01 -29.11 28.31
C PHE A 239 -25.24 -30.43 28.09
N GLU A 240 -24.91 -31.18 29.14
CA GLU A 240 -24.27 -32.49 28.97
C GLU A 240 -25.22 -33.49 28.30
N ASP A 241 -26.51 -33.45 28.62
CA ASP A 241 -27.52 -34.26 27.94
C ASP A 241 -27.70 -33.81 26.48
N CYS A 242 -27.56 -32.51 26.20
CA CYS A 242 -27.51 -32.00 24.83
C CYS A 242 -26.28 -32.51 24.07
N LYS A 243 -25.11 -32.66 24.70
CA LYS A 243 -23.90 -33.18 24.03
C LYS A 243 -24.10 -34.62 23.57
N GLU A 244 -24.68 -35.47 24.42
CA GLU A 244 -25.02 -36.85 24.04
C GLU A 244 -25.94 -36.88 22.81
N ALA A 245 -26.97 -36.03 22.82
CA ALA A 245 -27.87 -35.92 21.67
C ALA A 245 -27.14 -35.38 20.43
N ILE A 246 -26.28 -34.35 20.56
CA ILE A 246 -25.45 -33.83 19.45
C ILE A 246 -24.58 -34.92 18.84
N ARG A 247 -23.92 -35.78 19.66
CA ARG A 247 -23.12 -36.90 19.13
C ARG A 247 -23.94 -37.80 18.22
N SER A 248 -25.20 -38.05 18.60
CA SER A 248 -26.10 -38.82 17.75
C SER A 248 -26.47 -38.11 16.45
N TYR A 249 -26.43 -36.78 16.35
CA TYR A 249 -26.80 -36.03 15.14
C TYR A 249 -25.61 -35.76 14.18
N LEU A 250 -24.38 -36.01 14.59
CA LEU A 250 -23.19 -35.79 13.77
C LEU A 250 -22.67 -37.10 13.16
N THR A 251 -22.15 -37.02 11.94
CA THR A 251 -21.51 -38.16 11.24
C THR A 251 -20.18 -37.72 10.64
N ASP A 252 -19.39 -38.69 10.16
CA ASP A 252 -18.18 -38.47 9.36
C ASP A 252 -17.22 -37.44 10.00
N GLY A 253 -16.78 -36.45 9.23
CA GLY A 253 -15.85 -35.41 9.68
C GLY A 253 -16.41 -34.50 10.78
N ALA A 254 -17.74 -34.36 10.86
CA ALA A 254 -18.35 -33.56 11.92
C ALA A 254 -18.35 -34.25 13.28
N SER A 255 -18.51 -35.59 13.30
CA SER A 255 -18.36 -36.38 14.53
C SER A 255 -16.94 -36.26 15.09
N LEU A 256 -15.93 -36.43 14.23
CA LEU A 256 -14.51 -36.29 14.61
C LEU A 256 -14.20 -34.89 15.15
N TRP A 257 -14.71 -33.85 14.50
CA TRP A 257 -14.55 -32.47 14.99
C TRP A 257 -15.16 -32.30 16.39
N PHE A 258 -16.34 -32.87 16.63
CA PHE A 258 -17.03 -32.75 17.91
C PHE A 258 -16.27 -33.45 19.02
N GLU A 259 -15.79 -34.68 18.80
CA GLU A 259 -14.96 -35.42 19.78
C GLU A 259 -13.72 -34.61 20.22
N ILE A 260 -13.06 -33.93 19.28
CA ILE A 260 -11.90 -33.08 19.58
C ILE A 260 -12.28 -31.84 20.40
N LYS A 261 -13.48 -31.28 20.15
CA LYS A 261 -13.91 -30.00 20.75
C LYS A 261 -14.78 -30.16 21.98
N GLU A 262 -15.34 -31.33 22.23
CA GLU A 262 -16.34 -31.61 23.26
C GLU A 262 -15.97 -31.10 24.65
N ASN A 263 -14.76 -31.39 25.11
CA ASN A 263 -14.28 -30.96 26.43
C ASN A 263 -14.13 -29.44 26.56
N THR A 264 -14.07 -28.73 25.44
CA THR A 264 -13.99 -27.26 25.42
C THR A 264 -15.35 -26.59 25.34
N LEU A 265 -16.43 -27.36 25.13
CA LEU A 265 -17.78 -26.85 25.00
C LEU A 265 -18.43 -26.77 26.38
N VAL A 266 -18.75 -25.56 26.82
CA VAL A 266 -19.33 -25.29 28.15
C VAL A 266 -20.83 -25.00 28.08
N SER A 267 -21.33 -24.52 26.94
CA SER A 267 -22.74 -24.16 26.75
C SER A 267 -23.20 -24.36 25.31
N TRP A 268 -24.51 -24.36 25.11
CA TRP A 268 -25.13 -24.38 23.78
C TRP A 268 -24.61 -23.26 22.88
N MET A 269 -24.51 -22.05 23.44
CA MET A 269 -24.02 -20.88 22.71
C MET A 269 -22.57 -21.03 22.26
N ASP A 270 -21.72 -21.66 23.08
CA ASP A 270 -20.32 -21.92 22.73
C ASP A 270 -20.21 -22.99 21.62
N PHE A 271 -21.05 -24.03 21.68
CA PHE A 271 -21.17 -25.02 20.60
C PHE A 271 -21.62 -24.37 19.29
N GLU A 272 -22.74 -23.63 19.30
CA GLU A 272 -23.29 -22.96 18.11
C GLU A 272 -22.23 -22.05 17.46
N LYS A 273 -21.55 -21.23 18.26
CA LYS A 273 -20.48 -20.35 17.78
C LYS A 273 -19.30 -21.12 17.17
N LYS A 274 -18.76 -22.12 17.87
CA LYS A 274 -17.59 -22.88 17.39
C LYS A 274 -17.92 -23.75 16.18
N PHE A 275 -19.13 -24.30 16.14
CA PHE A 275 -19.64 -25.12 15.04
C PHE A 275 -19.78 -24.29 13.77
N LEU A 276 -20.47 -23.15 13.84
CA LEU A 276 -20.60 -22.23 12.71
C LEU A 276 -19.24 -21.69 12.28
N LYS A 277 -18.36 -21.35 13.23
CA LYS A 277 -17.01 -20.93 12.88
C LYS A 277 -16.28 -21.98 12.04
N TYR A 278 -16.34 -23.25 12.44
CA TYR A 278 -15.59 -24.31 11.75
C TYR A 278 -16.20 -24.70 10.40
N PHE A 279 -17.54 -24.87 10.34
CA PHE A 279 -18.22 -25.39 9.15
C PHE A 279 -18.79 -24.32 8.22
N TRP A 280 -18.94 -23.06 8.68
CA TRP A 280 -19.62 -22.00 7.95
C TRP A 280 -18.72 -20.81 7.59
N GLU A 281 -17.83 -20.33 8.47
CA GLU A 281 -17.03 -19.11 8.27
C GLU A 281 -16.29 -19.06 6.92
N LYS A 282 -15.58 -20.15 6.57
CA LYS A 282 -14.89 -20.23 5.27
C LYS A 282 -15.87 -20.28 4.09
N LYS A 283 -16.99 -20.98 4.25
CA LYS A 283 -18.00 -21.16 3.20
C LYS A 283 -18.82 -19.89 2.96
N GLN A 284 -19.06 -19.09 3.98
CA GLN A 284 -19.66 -17.75 3.82
C GLN A 284 -18.87 -16.89 2.86
N MET A 285 -17.54 -16.85 2.97
CA MET A 285 -16.70 -16.08 2.05
C MET A 285 -16.77 -16.61 0.62
N GLU A 286 -16.76 -17.94 0.44
CA GLU A 286 -16.89 -18.57 -0.88
C GLU A 286 -18.24 -18.23 -1.52
N ILE A 287 -19.34 -18.35 -0.77
CA ILE A 287 -20.70 -18.05 -1.23
C ILE A 287 -20.88 -16.55 -1.50
N ASN A 288 -20.32 -15.68 -0.65
CA ASN A 288 -20.37 -14.23 -0.89
C ASN A 288 -19.58 -13.85 -2.15
N ASN A 289 -18.43 -14.49 -2.39
CA ASN A 289 -17.68 -14.27 -3.63
C ASN A 289 -18.44 -14.80 -4.85
N GLU A 290 -19.10 -15.96 -4.74
CA GLU A 290 -19.98 -16.49 -5.79
C GLU A 290 -21.17 -15.55 -6.04
N LEU A 291 -21.79 -15.01 -4.99
CA LEU A 291 -22.87 -14.03 -5.10
C LEU A 291 -22.45 -12.73 -5.79
N GLN A 292 -21.24 -12.22 -5.52
CA GLN A 292 -20.79 -10.94 -6.08
C GLN A 292 -20.21 -11.07 -7.49
N ASN A 293 -19.48 -12.16 -7.76
CA ASN A 293 -18.66 -12.32 -8.97
C ASN A 293 -19.08 -13.52 -9.84
N GLY A 294 -20.14 -14.22 -9.45
CA GLY A 294 -20.66 -15.37 -10.17
C GLY A 294 -21.25 -14.99 -11.53
N LYS A 295 -21.28 -15.98 -12.42
CA LYS A 295 -21.98 -15.91 -13.70
C LYS A 295 -22.70 -17.23 -13.95
N PHE A 296 -23.90 -17.12 -14.49
CA PHE A 296 -24.64 -18.25 -15.01
C PHE A 296 -23.83 -18.86 -16.18
N ASP A 297 -23.78 -20.19 -16.21
CA ASP A 297 -23.06 -20.94 -17.23
C ASP A 297 -23.96 -22.06 -17.73
N GLU A 298 -24.55 -21.84 -18.91
CA GLU A 298 -25.46 -22.76 -19.59
C GLU A 298 -24.81 -24.14 -19.81
N ARG A 299 -23.47 -24.20 -19.93
CA ARG A 299 -22.73 -25.46 -20.15
C ARG A 299 -22.76 -26.39 -18.94
N LYS A 300 -23.15 -25.90 -17.76
CA LYS A 300 -23.34 -26.72 -16.54
C LYS A 300 -24.65 -27.51 -16.55
N GLY A 301 -25.54 -27.28 -17.53
CA GLY A 301 -26.79 -28.04 -17.68
C GLY A 301 -27.81 -27.78 -16.56
N ILE A 302 -27.72 -26.64 -15.87
CA ILE A 302 -28.72 -26.17 -14.91
C ILE A 302 -29.54 -25.05 -15.55
N SER A 303 -30.84 -25.00 -15.29
CA SER A 303 -31.68 -23.87 -15.72
C SER A 303 -31.32 -22.62 -14.93
N GLU A 304 -31.62 -21.45 -15.51
CA GLU A 304 -31.45 -20.14 -14.88
C GLU A 304 -32.20 -20.07 -13.53
N GLU A 305 -33.47 -20.49 -13.52
CA GLU A 305 -34.30 -20.59 -12.29
C GLU A 305 -33.59 -21.42 -11.21
N ARG A 306 -33.08 -22.59 -11.57
CA ARG A 306 -32.41 -23.48 -10.62
C ARG A 306 -31.11 -22.87 -10.12
N HIS A 307 -30.40 -22.13 -10.97
CA HIS A 307 -29.19 -21.40 -10.59
C HIS A 307 -29.52 -20.28 -9.60
N ALA A 308 -30.50 -19.43 -9.92
CA ALA A 308 -30.95 -18.33 -9.06
C ALA A 308 -31.40 -18.85 -7.67
N LEU A 309 -32.21 -19.91 -7.64
CA LEU A 309 -32.65 -20.54 -6.39
C LEU A 309 -31.49 -21.12 -5.58
N GLN A 310 -30.47 -21.69 -6.24
CA GLN A 310 -29.28 -22.20 -5.54
C GLN A 310 -28.47 -21.08 -4.90
N ILE A 311 -28.21 -19.99 -5.63
CA ILE A 311 -27.48 -18.84 -5.11
C ILE A 311 -28.27 -18.18 -3.98
N TYR A 312 -29.58 -17.97 -4.16
CA TYR A 312 -30.46 -17.41 -3.14
C TYR A 312 -30.49 -18.28 -1.86
N ASN A 313 -30.66 -19.59 -2.02
CA ASN A 313 -30.70 -20.52 -0.88
C ASN A 313 -29.41 -20.52 -0.06
N ASN A 314 -28.26 -20.35 -0.73
CA ASN A 314 -26.96 -20.24 -0.09
C ASN A 314 -26.74 -18.85 0.54
N ALA A 315 -27.20 -17.78 -0.12
CA ALA A 315 -26.95 -16.41 0.29
C ALA A 315 -27.83 -15.92 1.44
N GLN A 316 -29.06 -16.42 1.60
CA GLN A 316 -29.99 -16.02 2.67
C GLN A 316 -29.45 -16.27 4.10
N HIS A 317 -28.38 -17.07 4.23
CA HIS A 317 -27.76 -17.42 5.51
C HIS A 317 -26.44 -16.68 5.76
N LEU A 318 -26.08 -15.71 4.91
CA LEU A 318 -24.91 -14.86 5.06
C LEU A 318 -25.10 -13.84 6.19
N GLU A 319 -24.04 -13.59 6.95
CA GLU A 319 -24.04 -12.61 8.06
C GLU A 319 -23.90 -11.14 7.59
N TYR A 320 -23.78 -10.91 6.28
CA TYR A 320 -23.61 -9.57 5.68
C TYR A 320 -24.90 -8.71 5.68
N ASN A 321 -26.01 -9.21 6.23
CA ASN A 321 -27.30 -8.51 6.34
C ASN A 321 -27.85 -7.98 5.02
N TYR A 322 -27.70 -8.75 3.93
CA TYR A 322 -28.36 -8.40 2.67
C TYR A 322 -29.88 -8.47 2.83
N SER A 323 -30.58 -7.41 2.39
CA SER A 323 -32.02 -7.44 2.19
C SER A 323 -32.40 -8.39 1.05
N GLN A 324 -33.67 -8.83 0.99
CA GLN A 324 -34.12 -9.70 -0.11
C GLN A 324 -33.99 -9.00 -1.46
N GLU A 325 -34.28 -7.70 -1.50
CA GLU A 325 -34.08 -6.84 -2.68
C GLU A 325 -32.62 -6.87 -3.16
N GLN A 326 -31.67 -6.69 -2.23
CA GLN A 326 -30.24 -6.72 -2.56
C GLN A 326 -29.78 -8.10 -3.03
N LEU A 327 -30.31 -9.18 -2.46
CA LEU A 327 -29.99 -10.53 -2.93
C LEU A 327 -30.50 -10.75 -4.35
N VAL A 328 -31.72 -10.30 -4.66
CA VAL A 328 -32.31 -10.38 -6.00
C VAL A 328 -31.50 -9.58 -7.01
N GLU A 329 -31.11 -8.34 -6.70
CA GLU A 329 -30.25 -7.52 -7.55
C GLU A 329 -28.89 -8.19 -7.81
N LEU A 330 -28.25 -8.74 -6.78
CA LEU A 330 -26.96 -9.41 -6.91
C LEU A 330 -27.06 -10.69 -7.73
N ILE A 331 -28.15 -11.44 -7.60
CA ILE A 331 -28.40 -12.65 -8.40
C ILE A 331 -28.70 -12.28 -9.86
N ALA A 332 -29.42 -11.19 -10.12
CA ALA A 332 -29.73 -10.74 -11.48
C ALA A 332 -28.44 -10.49 -12.31
N ARG A 333 -27.36 -10.00 -11.67
CA ARG A 333 -26.04 -9.80 -12.29
C ARG A 333 -25.36 -11.07 -12.79
N HIS A 334 -25.82 -12.24 -12.35
CA HIS A 334 -25.26 -13.51 -12.81
C HIS A 334 -25.73 -13.83 -14.23
N PHE A 335 -26.82 -13.20 -14.67
CA PHE A 335 -27.39 -13.31 -16.02
C PHE A 335 -26.94 -12.13 -16.88
N ASP A 336 -27.40 -12.08 -18.14
CA ASP A 336 -27.01 -11.02 -19.07
C ASP A 336 -27.36 -9.61 -18.55
N GLU A 337 -26.57 -8.59 -18.94
CA GLU A 337 -26.70 -7.20 -18.46
C GLU A 337 -28.12 -6.64 -18.61
N THR A 338 -28.88 -7.14 -19.59
CA THR A 338 -30.29 -6.77 -19.81
C THR A 338 -31.25 -7.22 -18.71
N MET A 339 -30.92 -8.29 -17.97
CA MET A 339 -31.75 -8.80 -16.87
C MET A 339 -31.58 -7.97 -15.59
N GLU A 340 -30.39 -7.47 -15.30
CA GLU A 340 -30.18 -6.53 -14.18
C GLU A 340 -31.03 -5.27 -14.38
N ASP A 341 -30.96 -4.66 -15.57
CA ASP A 341 -31.75 -3.49 -15.92
C ASP A 341 -33.26 -3.76 -15.77
N TYR A 342 -33.73 -4.93 -16.19
CA TYR A 342 -35.14 -5.30 -16.11
C TYR A 342 -35.61 -5.48 -14.65
N VAL A 343 -34.82 -6.14 -13.81
CA VAL A 343 -35.11 -6.36 -12.38
C VAL A 343 -35.18 -5.02 -11.63
N THR A 344 -34.24 -4.11 -11.90
CA THR A 344 -34.24 -2.76 -11.31
C THR A 344 -35.43 -1.94 -11.80
N LEU A 345 -35.77 -2.00 -13.09
CA LEU A 345 -36.88 -1.25 -13.68
C LEU A 345 -38.26 -1.75 -13.20
N GLN A 346 -38.43 -3.07 -13.01
CA GLN A 346 -39.69 -3.68 -12.55
C GLN A 346 -39.82 -3.73 -11.03
N ASN A 347 -38.78 -3.34 -10.29
CA ASN A 347 -38.79 -3.26 -8.82
C ASN A 347 -39.14 -4.60 -8.16
N TYR A 348 -38.50 -5.68 -8.61
CA TYR A 348 -38.66 -7.01 -8.00
C TYR A 348 -38.06 -7.01 -6.59
N ARG A 349 -38.85 -7.45 -5.61
CA ARG A 349 -38.47 -7.38 -4.18
C ARG A 349 -38.18 -8.71 -3.53
N ASP A 350 -38.60 -9.79 -4.18
CA ASP A 350 -38.47 -11.14 -3.66
C ASP A 350 -38.04 -12.10 -4.78
N ILE A 351 -37.58 -13.27 -4.36
CA ILE A 351 -37.13 -14.34 -5.27
C ILE A 351 -38.27 -14.92 -6.11
N ASP A 352 -39.52 -14.78 -5.65
CA ASP A 352 -40.69 -15.28 -6.37
C ASP A 352 -41.04 -14.38 -7.58
N SER A 353 -40.62 -13.12 -7.53
CA SER A 353 -40.78 -12.14 -8.61
C SER A 353 -39.67 -12.21 -9.67
N LEU A 354 -38.48 -12.68 -9.29
CA LEU A 354 -37.32 -12.89 -10.17
C LEU A 354 -37.52 -14.12 -11.06
#